data_AF-A0A7V4S3V1-F1
#
_entry.id   AF-A0A7V4S3V1-F1
#
_cell.length_a   1.000
_cell.length_b   1.000
_cell.length_c   1.000
_cell.angle_alpha   90.00
_cell.angle_beta   90.00
_cell.angle_gamma   90.00
#
_symmetry.space_group_name_H-M   'P 1'
#
loop_
_entity.id
_entity.type
_entity.pdbx_description
1 polymer ?
#
loop_
_entity_poly.entity_id
_entity_poly.type
_entity_poly.pdbx_seq_one_letter_code
_entity_poly.pdbx_strand_id
1 'polypeptide(L)'
;MEKIEVIEKQASGLVRWAETLQVKSAEEYKIAVEKISAIKALRKTWTDYWKPLKEKAYSAWQEVCKKEKQGTDILDRAKIIAEQKALSWKREEEARIEKERLRLQAEAEERARREKERLEKQAEKVKSPEKKEALIEQAQSVQVPIVSVQPDVPKVEGMTTRVVWKAELVSLDELIKAATPGSVAQTFLMFNQSVANNFARSTKGTVQVPGVKFYKEEILVNK
;
A
#
# COMPACT_ATOMS: atom_id res chain seq x y z
N MET A 1 22.19 -28.39 35.36
CA MET A 1 21.46 -29.54 34.77
C MET A 1 21.11 -30.56 35.83
N GLU A 2 22.06 -31.03 36.64
CA GLU A 2 21.82 -32.02 37.72
C GLU A 2 20.60 -31.73 38.62
N LYS A 3 20.42 -30.48 39.11
CA LYS A 3 19.25 -30.11 39.95
C LYS A 3 17.90 -30.26 39.24
N ILE A 4 17.85 -30.09 37.92
CA ILE A 4 16.63 -30.15 37.11
C ILE A 4 16.29 -31.59 36.77
N GLU A 5 17.30 -32.40 36.43
CA GLU A 5 17.15 -33.84 36.23
C GLU A 5 16.65 -34.55 37.50
N VAL A 6 17.07 -34.09 38.69
CA VAL A 6 16.54 -34.60 39.96
C VAL A 6 15.05 -34.27 40.13
N ILE A 7 14.61 -33.05 39.77
CA ILE A 7 13.19 -32.68 39.82
C ILE A 7 12.37 -33.52 38.85
N GLU A 8 12.89 -33.76 37.63
CA GLU A 8 12.26 -34.59 36.62
C GLU A 8 12.06 -36.04 37.11
N LYS A 9 13.10 -36.64 37.68
CA LYS A 9 13.05 -37.99 38.27
C LYS A 9 12.09 -38.10 39.45
N GLN A 10 11.94 -37.03 40.24
CA GLN A 10 11.05 -37.00 41.40
C GLN A 10 9.58 -36.74 41.05
N ALA A 11 9.31 -36.09 39.91
CA ALA A 11 7.97 -35.65 39.54
C ALA A 11 6.94 -36.79 39.53
N SER A 12 7.26 -37.92 38.89
CA SER A 12 6.37 -39.09 38.82
C SER A 12 6.10 -39.71 40.20
N GLY A 13 7.08 -39.67 41.11
CA GLY A 13 6.91 -40.14 42.49
C GLY A 13 5.99 -39.24 43.32
N LEU A 14 6.04 -37.92 43.10
CA LEU A 14 5.16 -36.96 43.74
C LEU A 14 3.70 -37.10 43.27
N VAL A 15 3.49 -37.41 41.99
CA VAL A 15 2.15 -37.73 41.45
C VAL A 15 1.60 -38.99 42.12
N ARG A 16 2.38 -40.08 42.14
CA ARG A 16 1.96 -41.33 42.79
C ARG A 16 1.64 -41.14 44.28
N TRP A 17 2.46 -40.36 45.00
CA TRP A 17 2.18 -40.01 46.39
C TRP A 17 0.82 -39.33 46.52
N ALA A 18 0.53 -38.32 45.68
CA ALA A 18 -0.72 -37.59 45.70
C ALA A 18 -1.95 -38.47 45.38
N GLU A 19 -1.81 -39.41 44.43
CA GLU A 19 -2.86 -40.37 44.08
C GLU A 19 -3.24 -41.31 45.24
N THR A 20 -2.26 -41.66 46.09
CA THR A 20 -2.47 -42.55 47.25
C THR A 20 -2.76 -41.82 48.57
N LEU A 21 -2.74 -40.49 48.57
CA LEU A 21 -2.86 -39.69 49.78
C LEU A 21 -4.26 -39.83 50.40
N GLN A 22 -4.32 -40.20 51.67
CA GLN A 22 -5.53 -40.15 52.48
C GLN A 22 -5.30 -39.23 53.67
N VAL A 23 -6.20 -38.28 53.89
CA VAL A 23 -6.13 -37.33 55.01
C VAL A 23 -7.36 -37.55 55.89
N LYS A 24 -7.18 -38.22 57.03
CA LYS A 24 -8.22 -38.61 57.98
C LYS A 24 -7.96 -38.07 59.39
N SER A 25 -6.81 -37.44 59.62
CA SER A 25 -6.43 -36.83 60.90
C SER A 25 -5.74 -35.47 60.71
N ALA A 26 -5.67 -34.69 61.81
CA ALA A 26 -4.98 -33.41 61.81
C ALA A 26 -3.47 -33.53 61.52
N GLU A 27 -2.84 -34.62 61.96
CA GLU A 27 -1.42 -34.88 61.69
C GLU A 27 -1.17 -35.20 60.22
N GLU A 28 -2.01 -36.04 59.60
CA GLU A 28 -1.93 -36.33 58.17
C GLU A 28 -2.18 -35.09 57.31
N TYR A 29 -3.08 -34.19 57.74
CA TYR A 29 -3.31 -32.91 57.09
C TYR A 29 -2.04 -32.05 57.09
N LYS A 30 -1.37 -31.95 58.25
CA LYS A 30 -0.13 -31.21 58.39
C LYS A 30 0.97 -31.75 57.46
N ILE A 31 1.18 -33.07 57.45
CA ILE A 31 2.16 -33.74 56.59
C ILE A 31 1.85 -33.48 55.10
N ALA A 32 0.58 -33.57 54.70
CA ALA A 32 0.15 -33.29 53.33
C ALA A 32 0.47 -31.84 52.91
N VAL A 33 0.15 -30.87 53.76
CA VAL A 33 0.38 -29.44 53.49
C VAL A 33 1.88 -29.12 53.40
N GLU A 34 2.71 -29.67 54.29
CA GLU A 34 4.17 -29.53 54.22
C GLU A 34 4.73 -30.09 52.92
N LYS A 35 4.26 -31.27 52.50
CA LYS A 35 4.67 -31.88 51.23
C LYS A 35 4.21 -31.06 50.02
N ILE A 36 2.99 -30.52 50.04
CA ILE A 36 2.49 -29.59 49.01
C ILE A 36 3.38 -28.34 48.90
N SER A 37 3.82 -27.80 50.05
CA SER A 37 4.75 -26.66 50.07
C SER A 37 6.08 -27.01 49.40
N ALA A 38 6.64 -28.18 49.69
CA ALA A 38 7.85 -28.67 49.03
C ALA A 38 7.66 -28.85 47.52
N ILE A 39 6.52 -29.38 47.07
CA ILE A 39 6.19 -29.51 45.63
C ILE A 39 6.16 -28.13 44.95
N LYS A 40 5.55 -27.12 45.58
CA LYS A 40 5.55 -25.74 45.06
C LYS A 40 6.96 -25.17 44.93
N ALA A 41 7.84 -25.43 45.89
CA ALA A 41 9.24 -25.01 45.84
C ALA A 41 10.03 -25.68 44.70
N LEU A 42 9.81 -26.98 44.46
CA LEU A 42 10.41 -27.70 43.33
C LEU A 42 9.92 -27.14 41.99
N ARG A 43 8.61 -26.89 41.85
CA ARG A 43 8.04 -26.24 40.65
C ARG A 43 8.68 -24.88 40.40
N LYS A 44 8.84 -24.06 41.44
CA LYS A 44 9.48 -22.75 41.33
C LYS A 44 10.93 -22.88 40.85
N THR A 45 11.70 -23.79 41.44
CA THR A 45 13.09 -24.07 41.03
C THR A 45 13.18 -24.46 39.55
N TRP A 46 12.25 -25.31 39.09
CA TRP A 46 12.16 -25.70 37.69
C TRP A 46 11.90 -24.49 36.79
N THR A 47 10.90 -23.67 37.10
CA THR A 47 10.56 -22.50 36.26
C THR A 47 11.64 -21.43 36.27
N ASP A 48 12.28 -21.21 37.42
CA ASP A 48 13.34 -20.20 37.59
C ASP A 48 14.59 -20.57 36.78
N TYR A 49 14.89 -21.87 36.64
CA TYR A 49 15.99 -22.33 35.80
C TYR A 49 15.76 -22.04 34.30
N TRP A 50 14.54 -22.26 33.81
CA TRP A 50 14.22 -22.06 32.39
C TRP A 50 14.00 -20.59 32.02
N LYS A 51 13.64 -19.74 32.98
CA LYS A 51 13.36 -18.31 32.76
C LYS A 51 14.51 -17.57 32.04
N PRO A 52 15.76 -17.56 32.52
CA PRO A 52 16.86 -16.85 31.86
C PRO A 52 17.19 -17.42 30.48
N LEU A 53 16.98 -18.73 30.25
CA LEU A 53 17.19 -19.35 28.95
C LEU A 53 16.17 -18.87 27.91
N LYS A 54 14.89 -18.77 28.31
CA LYS A 54 13.82 -18.20 27.48
C LYS A 54 14.09 -16.72 27.17
N GLU A 55 14.49 -15.95 28.18
CA GLU A 55 14.83 -14.53 28.01
C GLU A 55 16.01 -14.35 27.05
N LYS A 56 17.07 -15.15 27.18
CA LYS A 56 18.21 -15.14 26.25
C LYS A 56 17.79 -15.50 24.82
N ALA A 57 16.97 -16.53 24.64
CA ALA A 57 16.48 -16.94 23.32
C ALA A 57 15.60 -15.85 22.68
N TYR A 58 14.71 -15.24 23.47
CA TYR A 58 13.86 -14.15 23.01
C TYR A 58 14.67 -12.91 22.61
N SER A 59 15.66 -12.52 23.43
CA SER A 59 16.57 -11.41 23.12
C SER A 59 17.33 -11.66 21.81
N ALA A 60 17.86 -12.87 21.62
CA ALA A 60 18.56 -13.23 20.38
C ALA A 60 17.63 -13.17 19.16
N TRP A 61 16.40 -13.69 19.28
CA TRP A 61 15.39 -13.58 18.23
C TRP A 61 15.06 -12.12 17.90
N GLN A 62 14.86 -11.26 18.90
CA GLN A 62 14.59 -9.84 18.70
C GLN A 62 15.74 -9.13 17.98
N GLU A 63 17.00 -9.44 18.33
CA GLU A 63 18.17 -8.86 17.67
C GLU A 63 18.28 -9.26 16.20
N VAL A 64 17.99 -10.52 15.88
CA VAL A 64 17.95 -11.02 14.50
C VAL A 64 16.87 -10.29 13.70
N CYS A 65 15.65 -10.25 14.21
CA CYS A 65 14.55 -9.53 13.56
C CYS A 65 14.85 -8.04 13.37
N LYS A 66 15.53 -7.41 14.34
CA LYS A 66 15.95 -6.01 14.23
C LYS A 66 16.98 -5.82 13.11
N LYS A 67 17.98 -6.68 12.99
CA LYS A 67 19.00 -6.60 11.93
C LYS A 67 18.41 -6.86 10.55
N GLU A 68 17.54 -7.85 10.43
CA GLU A 68 16.79 -8.11 9.20
C GLU A 68 16.01 -6.85 8.79
N LYS A 69 15.24 -6.29 9.74
CA LYS A 69 14.45 -5.09 9.50
C LYS A 69 15.29 -3.87 9.09
N GLN A 70 16.48 -3.69 9.68
CA GLN A 70 17.38 -2.61 9.28
C GLN A 70 17.78 -2.71 7.80
N GLY A 71 18.04 -3.91 7.30
CA GLY A 71 18.34 -4.15 5.89
C GLY A 71 17.13 -3.85 5.00
N THR A 72 15.96 -4.40 5.35
CA THR A 72 14.74 -4.19 4.57
C THR A 72 14.31 -2.72 4.55
N ASP A 73 14.37 -2.02 5.68
CA ASP A 73 13.97 -0.60 5.78
C ASP A 73 14.83 0.29 4.85
N ILE A 74 16.13 0.00 4.72
CA ILE A 74 17.03 0.73 3.80
C ILE A 74 16.66 0.44 2.34
N LEU A 75 16.44 -0.82 2.00
CA LEU A 75 16.07 -1.24 0.65
C LEU A 75 14.71 -0.69 0.23
N ASP A 76 13.72 -0.75 1.13
CA ASP A 76 12.38 -0.20 0.92
C ASP A 76 12.44 1.31 0.70
N ARG A 77 13.25 2.03 1.49
CA ARG A 77 13.47 3.46 1.29
C ARG A 77 14.14 3.76 -0.05
N ALA A 78 15.17 3.00 -0.43
CA ALA A 78 15.84 3.16 -1.71
C ALA A 78 14.86 2.91 -2.88
N LYS A 79 14.05 1.86 -2.79
CA LYS A 79 12.98 1.54 -3.75
C LYS A 79 11.98 2.69 -3.89
N ILE A 80 11.44 3.19 -2.77
CA ILE A 80 10.47 4.30 -2.79
C ILE A 80 11.05 5.53 -3.49
N ILE A 81 12.29 5.91 -3.16
CA ILE A 81 12.96 7.07 -3.76
C ILE A 81 13.16 6.85 -5.27
N ALA A 82 13.61 5.67 -5.69
CA ALA A 82 13.83 5.35 -7.09
C ALA A 82 12.51 5.34 -7.89
N GLU A 83 11.44 4.73 -7.35
CA GLU A 83 10.10 4.71 -7.95
C GLU A 83 9.53 6.11 -8.12
N GLN A 84 9.66 6.97 -7.10
CA GLN A 84 9.21 8.36 -7.19
C GLN A 84 9.92 9.12 -8.31
N LYS A 85 11.24 8.96 -8.43
CA LYS A 85 12.02 9.61 -9.51
C LYS A 85 11.63 9.11 -10.89
N ALA A 86 11.49 7.79 -11.05
CA ALA A 86 11.09 7.18 -12.32
C ALA A 86 9.69 7.64 -12.76
N LEU A 87 8.74 7.69 -11.83
CA LEU A 87 7.38 8.15 -12.11
C LEU A 87 7.31 9.67 -12.35
N SER A 88 8.12 10.49 -11.67
CA SER A 88 8.20 11.93 -11.95
C SER A 88 8.67 12.17 -13.38
N TRP A 89 9.78 11.52 -13.77
CA TRP A 89 10.30 11.63 -15.13
C TRP A 89 9.28 11.17 -16.17
N LYS A 90 8.60 10.04 -15.93
CA LYS A 90 7.54 9.55 -16.84
C LYS A 90 6.41 10.58 -17.02
N ARG A 91 5.94 11.21 -15.94
CA ARG A 91 4.90 12.25 -16.00
C ARG A 91 5.38 13.49 -16.75
N GLU A 92 6.62 13.91 -16.52
CA GLU A 92 7.22 15.05 -17.22
C GLU A 92 7.37 14.76 -18.71
N GLU A 93 7.78 13.54 -19.06
CA GLU A 93 7.90 13.07 -20.44
C GLU A 93 6.53 13.04 -21.15
N GLU A 94 5.51 12.46 -20.51
CA GLU A 94 4.13 12.47 -21.01
C GLU A 94 3.59 13.89 -21.20
N ALA A 95 3.85 14.80 -20.27
CA ALA A 95 3.46 16.20 -20.38
C ALA A 95 4.19 16.93 -21.53
N ARG A 96 5.47 16.63 -21.75
CA ARG A 96 6.25 17.16 -22.88
C ARG A 96 5.69 16.71 -24.22
N ILE A 97 5.39 15.41 -24.35
CA ILE A 97 4.83 14.81 -25.55
C ILE A 97 3.46 15.40 -25.87
N GLU A 98 2.57 15.53 -24.87
CA GLU A 98 1.24 16.11 -25.09
C GLU A 98 1.33 17.58 -25.48
N LYS A 99 2.24 18.35 -24.87
CA LYS A 99 2.47 19.76 -25.25
C LYS A 99 2.95 19.89 -26.70
N GLU A 100 3.88 19.04 -27.13
CA GLU A 100 4.37 19.04 -28.51
C GLU A 100 3.28 18.59 -29.49
N ARG A 101 2.50 17.58 -29.13
CA ARG A 101 1.34 17.14 -29.90
C ARG A 101 0.33 18.27 -30.09
N LEU A 102 -0.03 18.99 -29.03
CA LEU A 102 -0.96 20.13 -29.10
C LEU A 102 -0.41 21.25 -29.98
N ARG A 103 0.89 21.54 -29.88
CA ARG A 103 1.54 22.54 -30.73
C ARG A 103 1.49 22.15 -32.21
N LEU A 104 1.89 20.93 -32.54
CA LEU A 104 1.90 20.44 -33.93
C LEU A 104 0.47 20.33 -34.49
N GLN A 105 -0.50 19.98 -33.65
CA GLN A 105 -1.91 19.96 -34.02
C GLN A 105 -2.40 21.37 -34.36
N ALA A 106 -2.09 22.38 -33.55
CA ALA A 106 -2.42 23.77 -33.85
C ALA A 106 -1.75 24.28 -35.15
N GLU A 107 -0.50 23.89 -35.40
CA GLU A 107 0.21 24.19 -36.66
C GLU A 107 -0.43 23.50 -37.88
N ALA A 108 -0.98 22.28 -37.71
CA ALA A 108 -1.72 21.58 -38.74
C ALA A 108 -3.09 22.22 -39.02
N GLU A 109 -3.79 22.64 -37.97
CA GLU A 109 -5.07 23.36 -38.07
C GLU A 109 -4.92 24.71 -38.78
N GLU A 110 -3.89 25.49 -38.42
CA GLU A 110 -3.61 26.77 -39.09
C GLU A 110 -3.24 26.56 -40.57
N ARG A 111 -2.45 25.52 -40.90
CA ARG A 111 -2.13 25.17 -42.30
C ARG A 111 -3.38 24.77 -43.08
N ALA A 112 -4.24 23.93 -42.51
CA ALA A 112 -5.50 23.54 -43.12
C ALA A 112 -6.43 24.74 -43.33
N ARG A 113 -6.53 25.65 -42.34
CA ARG A 113 -7.33 26.88 -42.47
C ARG A 113 -6.83 27.75 -43.60
N ARG A 114 -5.50 27.98 -43.68
CA ARG A 114 -4.89 28.78 -44.75
C ARG A 114 -5.09 28.16 -46.12
N GLU A 115 -5.00 26.84 -46.23
CA GLU A 115 -5.23 26.12 -47.49
C GLU A 115 -6.69 26.23 -47.93
N LYS A 116 -7.63 26.05 -46.99
CA LYS A 116 -9.06 26.24 -47.24
C LYS A 116 -9.38 27.67 -47.70
N GLU A 117 -8.90 28.68 -46.96
CA GLU A 117 -9.06 30.09 -47.34
C GLU A 117 -8.44 30.40 -48.72
N ARG A 118 -7.32 29.76 -49.07
CA ARG A 118 -6.67 29.91 -50.38
C ARG A 118 -7.54 29.35 -51.50
N LEU A 119 -8.08 28.14 -51.32
CA LEU A 119 -8.96 27.48 -52.30
C LEU A 119 -10.28 28.24 -52.46
N GLU A 120 -10.88 28.73 -51.38
CA GLU A 120 -12.09 29.58 -51.41
C GLU A 120 -11.83 30.88 -52.20
N LYS A 121 -10.74 31.59 -51.91
CA LYS A 121 -10.34 32.81 -52.66
C LYS A 121 -10.03 32.53 -54.13
N GLN A 122 -9.52 31.35 -54.47
CA GLN A 122 -9.32 30.95 -55.86
C GLN A 122 -10.66 30.69 -56.55
N ALA A 123 -11.60 30.02 -55.87
CA ALA A 123 -12.94 29.77 -56.39
C ALA A 123 -13.70 31.08 -56.70
N GLU A 124 -13.55 32.11 -55.87
CA GLU A 124 -14.15 33.44 -56.10
C GLU A 124 -13.65 34.14 -57.38
N LYS A 125 -12.40 33.90 -57.77
CA LYS A 125 -11.77 34.55 -58.93
C LYS A 125 -12.01 33.84 -60.27
N VAL A 126 -12.52 32.60 -60.23
CA VAL A 126 -12.75 31.77 -61.41
C VAL A 126 -14.15 32.03 -61.98
N LYS A 127 -14.24 32.34 -63.28
CA LYS A 127 -15.50 32.63 -63.99
C LYS A 127 -16.23 31.38 -64.51
N SER A 128 -15.53 30.25 -64.63
CA SER A 128 -16.12 28.98 -65.07
C SER A 128 -16.87 28.32 -63.91
N PRO A 129 -18.18 28.04 -64.03
CA PRO A 129 -18.98 27.43 -62.96
C PRO A 129 -18.42 26.09 -62.48
N GLU A 130 -18.06 25.21 -63.41
CA GLU A 130 -17.52 23.88 -63.13
C GLU A 130 -16.20 23.95 -62.33
N LYS A 131 -15.29 24.85 -62.71
CA LYS A 131 -14.02 25.03 -62.02
C LYS A 131 -14.18 25.69 -60.65
N LYS A 132 -15.21 26.53 -60.49
CA LYS A 132 -15.54 27.15 -59.20
C LYS A 132 -16.08 26.12 -58.21
N GLU A 133 -16.97 25.24 -58.67
CA GLU A 133 -17.56 24.17 -57.85
C GLU A 133 -16.50 23.16 -57.40
N ALA A 134 -15.59 22.76 -58.31
CA ALA A 134 -14.46 21.88 -57.99
C ALA A 134 -13.53 22.45 -56.91
N LEU A 135 -13.24 23.77 -56.93
CA LEU A 135 -12.41 24.42 -55.92
C LEU A 135 -13.10 24.54 -54.55
N ILE A 136 -14.43 24.71 -54.53
CA ILE A 136 -15.24 24.73 -53.30
C ILE A 136 -15.26 23.34 -52.66
N GLU A 137 -15.47 22.29 -53.45
CA GLU A 137 -15.41 20.90 -52.98
C GLU A 137 -14.00 20.54 -52.48
N GLN A 138 -12.95 21.01 -53.17
CA GLN A 138 -11.58 20.86 -52.72
C GLN A 138 -11.32 21.60 -51.38
N ALA A 139 -11.89 22.79 -51.19
CA ALA A 139 -11.79 23.52 -49.91
C ALA A 139 -12.53 22.81 -48.77
N GLN A 140 -13.68 22.19 -49.05
CA GLN A 140 -14.46 21.43 -48.06
C GLN A 140 -13.81 20.10 -47.69
N SER A 141 -13.02 19.51 -48.59
CA SER A 141 -12.29 18.26 -48.36
C SER A 141 -10.93 18.44 -47.68
N VAL A 142 -10.49 19.67 -47.40
CA VAL A 142 -9.27 19.91 -46.60
C VAL A 142 -9.50 19.40 -45.17
N GLN A 143 -8.83 18.31 -44.82
CA GLN A 143 -8.87 17.72 -43.50
C GLN A 143 -7.65 18.12 -42.68
N VAL A 144 -7.83 18.31 -41.38
CA VAL A 144 -6.74 18.48 -40.44
C VAL A 144 -6.16 17.09 -40.12
N PRO A 145 -4.88 16.82 -40.43
CA PRO A 145 -4.26 15.55 -40.05
C PRO A 145 -4.13 15.46 -38.52
N ILE A 146 -4.46 14.31 -37.95
CA ILE A 146 -4.24 14.03 -36.53
C ILE A 146 -2.74 13.81 -36.31
N VAL A 147 -2.11 14.68 -35.52
CA VAL A 147 -0.70 14.50 -35.15
C VAL A 147 -0.58 13.55 -33.96
N SER A 148 0.27 12.54 -34.09
CA SER A 148 0.69 11.68 -32.99
C SER A 148 2.20 11.82 -32.76
N VAL A 149 2.58 11.96 -31.49
CA VAL A 149 3.98 11.97 -31.05
C VAL A 149 4.17 10.72 -30.20
N GLN A 150 5.11 9.85 -30.59
CA GLN A 150 5.32 8.60 -29.85
C GLN A 150 6.12 8.86 -28.56
N PRO A 151 5.76 8.21 -27.43
CA PRO A 151 6.54 8.31 -26.22
C PRO A 151 7.89 7.60 -26.33
N ASP A 152 8.95 8.25 -25.85
CA ASP A 152 10.28 7.66 -25.69
C ASP A 152 10.45 7.01 -24.30
N VAL A 153 9.41 6.32 -23.84
CA VAL A 153 9.45 5.60 -22.55
C VAL A 153 9.80 4.14 -22.82
N PRO A 154 11.01 3.66 -22.46
CA PRO A 154 11.39 2.29 -22.71
C PRO A 154 10.52 1.33 -21.90
N LYS A 155 9.96 0.31 -22.58
CA LYS A 155 9.22 -0.77 -21.92
C LYS A 155 10.22 -1.72 -21.26
N VAL A 156 10.21 -1.77 -19.92
CA VAL A 156 11.00 -2.74 -19.17
C VAL A 156 10.18 -4.02 -18.99
N GLU A 157 10.71 -5.16 -19.46
CA GLU A 157 10.05 -6.45 -19.28
C GLU A 157 9.83 -6.76 -17.79
N GLY A 158 8.67 -7.32 -17.46
CA GLY A 158 8.30 -7.64 -16.09
C GLY A 158 7.82 -6.46 -15.24
N MET A 159 7.96 -5.21 -15.71
CA MET A 159 7.48 -4.02 -14.99
C MET A 159 6.17 -3.49 -15.58
N THR A 160 5.24 -3.10 -14.72
CA THR A 160 4.01 -2.40 -15.14
C THR A 160 3.71 -1.24 -14.20
N THR A 161 3.07 -0.19 -14.72
CA THR A 161 2.49 0.86 -13.88
C THR A 161 1.06 0.47 -13.50
N ARG A 162 0.73 0.55 -12.21
CA ARG A 162 -0.63 0.33 -11.71
C ARG A 162 -1.13 1.58 -10.99
N VAL A 163 -2.39 1.92 -11.21
CA VAL A 163 -3.07 2.96 -10.43
C VAL A 163 -3.67 2.33 -9.17
N VAL A 164 -3.34 2.91 -8.02
CA VAL A 164 -3.87 2.51 -6.70
C VAL A 164 -4.59 3.68 -6.06
N TRP A 165 -5.71 3.40 -5.42
CA TRP A 165 -6.43 4.37 -4.61
C TRP A 165 -5.84 4.42 -3.20
N LYS A 166 -5.50 5.63 -2.76
CA LYS A 166 -5.03 5.92 -1.41
C LYS A 166 -5.97 6.90 -0.73
N ALA A 167 -5.91 6.91 0.59
CA ALA A 167 -6.62 7.84 1.46
C ALA A 167 -5.61 8.73 2.18
N GLU A 168 -5.96 9.98 2.44
CA GLU A 168 -5.16 10.89 3.25
C GLU A 168 -6.09 11.61 4.23
N LEU A 169 -5.70 11.66 5.51
CA LEU A 169 -6.42 12.46 6.49
C LEU A 169 -6.03 13.93 6.30
N VAL A 170 -6.99 14.74 5.86
CA VAL A 170 -6.80 16.17 5.62
C VAL A 170 -7.18 16.99 6.85
N SER A 171 -8.24 16.59 7.55
CA SER A 171 -8.72 17.29 8.75
C SER A 171 -9.32 16.33 9.75
N LEU A 172 -8.66 16.19 10.89
CA LEU A 172 -9.18 15.39 12.01
C LEU A 172 -10.43 16.03 12.61
N ASP A 173 -10.47 17.36 12.69
CA ASP A 173 -11.60 18.09 13.28
C ASP A 173 -12.89 17.91 12.47
N GLU A 174 -12.79 17.95 11.13
CA GLU A 174 -13.92 17.67 10.25
C GLU A 174 -14.37 16.22 10.36
N LEU A 175 -13.41 15.30 10.46
CA LEU A 175 -13.72 13.88 10.62
C LEU A 175 -14.48 13.61 11.92
N ILE A 176 -14.04 14.21 13.03
CA ILE A 176 -14.71 14.09 14.34
C ILE A 176 -16.13 14.67 14.27
N LYS A 177 -16.31 15.85 13.65
CA LYS A 177 -17.64 16.47 13.50
C LYS A 177 -18.60 15.61 12.69
N ALA A 178 -18.10 14.90 11.68
CA ALA A 178 -18.90 14.03 10.81
C ALA A 178 -19.14 12.62 11.40
N ALA A 179 -18.44 12.26 12.48
CA ALA A 179 -18.52 10.94 13.10
C ALA A 179 -19.74 10.81 14.01
N THR A 180 -20.93 10.76 13.41
CA THR A 180 -22.18 10.39 14.10
C THR A 180 -22.38 8.87 14.10
N PRO A 181 -23.16 8.29 15.05
CA PRO A 181 -23.45 6.86 15.05
C PRO A 181 -23.99 6.38 13.69
N GLY A 182 -23.32 5.38 13.10
CA GLY A 182 -23.68 4.80 11.80
C GLY A 182 -23.10 5.52 10.57
N SER A 183 -22.36 6.62 10.74
CA SER A 183 -21.68 7.28 9.62
C SER A 183 -20.39 6.55 9.24
N VAL A 184 -20.00 6.64 7.97
CA VAL A 184 -18.71 6.09 7.50
C VAL A 184 -17.52 6.76 8.20
N ALA A 185 -17.66 8.04 8.58
CA ALA A 185 -16.65 8.80 9.32
C ALA A 185 -16.36 8.22 10.72
N GLN A 186 -17.37 7.62 11.38
CA GLN A 186 -17.18 6.98 12.68
C GLN A 186 -16.11 5.87 12.64
N THR A 187 -16.08 5.09 11.56
CA THR A 187 -15.09 4.01 11.35
C THR A 187 -13.66 4.53 11.24
N PHE A 188 -13.48 5.81 10.92
CA PHE A 188 -12.18 6.45 10.74
C PHE A 188 -11.70 7.29 11.93
N LEU A 189 -12.46 7.35 13.03
CA LEU A 189 -12.04 8.09 14.24
C LEU A 189 -10.68 7.63 14.79
N MET A 190 -10.37 6.34 14.67
CA MET A 190 -9.01 5.81 14.85
C MET A 190 -8.36 5.66 13.48
N PHE A 191 -8.03 6.79 12.84
CA PHE A 191 -7.58 6.79 11.45
C PHE A 191 -6.39 5.84 11.26
N ASN A 192 -6.65 4.74 10.56
CA ASN A 192 -5.66 3.74 10.21
C ASN A 192 -5.44 3.77 8.70
N GLN A 193 -4.24 4.14 8.30
CA GLN A 193 -3.86 4.29 6.89
C GLN A 193 -4.15 3.02 6.06
N SER A 194 -3.94 1.83 6.62
CA SER A 194 -4.18 0.56 5.92
C SER A 194 -5.67 0.33 5.66
N VAL A 195 -6.50 0.57 6.68
CA VAL A 195 -7.96 0.46 6.58
C VAL A 195 -8.52 1.50 5.62
N ALA A 196 -8.06 2.74 5.71
CA ALA A 196 -8.45 3.83 4.82
C ALA A 196 -8.05 3.56 3.36
N ASN A 197 -6.84 3.03 3.12
CA ASN A 197 -6.40 2.62 1.79
C ASN A 197 -7.21 1.42 1.26
N ASN A 198 -7.59 0.46 2.11
CA ASN A 198 -8.47 -0.64 1.71
C ASN A 198 -9.84 -0.13 1.29
N PHE A 199 -10.42 0.78 2.07
CA PHE A 199 -11.69 1.41 1.76
C PHE A 199 -11.63 2.25 0.47
N ALA A 200 -10.55 3.01 0.27
CA ALA A 200 -10.32 3.77 -0.96
C ALA A 200 -10.27 2.84 -2.18
N ARG A 201 -9.61 1.68 -2.05
CA ARG A 201 -9.51 0.67 -3.11
C ARG A 201 -10.85 0.01 -3.45
N SER A 202 -11.67 -0.32 -2.44
CA SER A 202 -12.97 -0.95 -2.67
C SER A 202 -13.99 0.03 -3.27
N THR A 203 -14.00 1.28 -2.80
CA THR A 203 -14.97 2.30 -3.23
C THR A 203 -14.51 3.11 -4.45
N LYS A 204 -13.24 2.99 -4.85
CA LYS A 204 -12.61 3.79 -5.91
C LYS A 204 -12.82 5.30 -5.70
N GLY A 205 -12.80 5.75 -4.44
CA GLY A 205 -13.01 7.15 -4.05
C GLY A 205 -14.42 7.69 -4.30
N THR A 206 -15.41 6.83 -4.61
CA THR A 206 -16.79 7.26 -4.87
C THR A 206 -17.49 7.73 -3.58
N VAL A 207 -17.12 7.15 -2.44
CA VAL A 207 -17.69 7.51 -1.14
C VAL A 207 -16.90 8.68 -0.58
N GLN A 208 -17.58 9.80 -0.32
CA GLN A 208 -16.99 10.96 0.33
C GLN A 208 -17.01 10.78 1.85
N VAL A 209 -15.89 11.04 2.50
CA VAL A 209 -15.76 11.02 3.96
C VAL A 209 -15.19 12.36 4.38
N PRO A 210 -15.95 13.22 5.09
CA PRO A 210 -15.44 14.50 5.58
C PRO A 210 -14.14 14.31 6.37
N GLY A 211 -13.16 15.17 6.12
CA GLY A 211 -11.82 15.05 6.71
C GLY A 211 -10.87 14.04 6.04
N VAL A 212 -11.32 13.19 5.12
CA VAL A 212 -10.48 12.21 4.41
C VAL A 212 -10.55 12.41 2.90
N LYS A 213 -9.40 12.58 2.25
CA LYS A 213 -9.27 12.72 0.80
C LYS A 213 -8.84 11.40 0.17
N PHE A 214 -9.62 10.91 -0.79
CA PHE A 214 -9.23 9.78 -1.63
C PHE A 214 -8.58 10.27 -2.91
N TYR A 215 -7.43 9.69 -3.27
CA TYR A 215 -6.67 10.07 -4.46
C TYR A 215 -6.09 8.85 -5.18
N LYS A 216 -5.80 9.03 -6.47
CA LYS A 216 -5.12 8.03 -7.29
C LYS A 216 -3.62 8.28 -7.24
N GLU A 217 -2.87 7.21 -7.08
CA GLU A 217 -1.41 7.23 -7.18
C GLU A 217 -0.97 6.14 -8.15
N GLU A 218 -0.07 6.49 -9.06
CA GLU A 218 0.62 5.50 -9.88
C GLU A 218 1.77 4.89 -9.10
N ILE A 219 1.87 3.56 -9.16
CA ILE A 219 2.97 2.79 -8.59
C ILE A 219 3.58 1.90 -9.67
N LEU A 220 4.88 1.62 -9.56
CA LEU A 220 5.55 0.57 -10.32
C LEU A 220 5.37 -0.77 -9.61
N VAL A 221 4.98 -1.80 -10.35
CA VAL A 221 4.85 -3.16 -9.84
C VAL A 221 5.56 -4.14 -10.76
N ASN A 222 6.25 -5.09 -10.14
CA ASN A 222 6.68 -6.30 -10.81
C ASN A 222 5.45 -7.16 -11.13
N LYS A 223 5.45 -7.78 -12.31
CA LYS A 223 4.47 -8.80 -12.70
C LYS A 223 4.57 -10.05 -11.83
#